data_AF-A0A7X8VH68-F1
#
_entry.id   AF-A0A7X8VH68-F1
#
_cell.length_a   1.000
_cell.length_b   1.000
_cell.length_c   1.000
_cell.angle_alpha   90.00
_cell.angle_beta   90.00
_cell.angle_gamma   90.00
#
_symmetry.space_group_name_H-M   'P 1'
#
loop_
_entity.id
_entity.type
_entity.pdbx_description
1 polymer ?
#
loop_
_entity_poly.entity_id
_entity_poly.type
_entity_poly.pdbx_seq_one_letter_code
_entity_poly.pdbx_strand_id
1 'polypeptide(L)'
;MNYEQLGVFYLGREVDASTGARAAHPFLYRSKDLLTHGICVGMTGSGKTGLCIDVLEEAAIDGIPAIVIDPKGDMTNLLLSFPGLSGADLAPWVNPDEAQQQGMSVGEFAERQAKIWNDGLAQWGQSRERIAMMRQNCDFRLYTPGDEGGRPISILEQFSYPGDAVATDSRALAELAGGMASALLGLLGLNADPVQSREYILLTNILLAVWLQRQ
;
A
#
# COMPACT_ATOMS: atom_id res chain seq x y z
N MET A 1 10.15 -16.44 21.38
CA MET A 1 11.03 -15.26 21.51
C MET A 1 10.13 -14.05 21.69
N ASN A 2 10.47 -13.09 22.55
CA ASN A 2 9.61 -11.92 22.81
C ASN A 2 10.11 -10.72 21.99
N TYR A 3 9.68 -10.63 20.73
CA TYR A 3 10.00 -9.51 19.82
C TYR A 3 8.84 -8.52 19.64
N GLU A 4 7.64 -8.84 20.16
CA GLU A 4 6.48 -7.93 20.17
C GLU A 4 6.65 -6.92 21.32
N GLN A 5 7.49 -5.91 21.07
CA GLN A 5 7.81 -4.84 22.02
C GLN A 5 7.44 -3.49 21.40
N LEU A 6 6.81 -2.62 22.18
CA LEU A 6 6.37 -1.32 21.70
C LEU A 6 7.55 -0.48 21.20
N GLY A 7 7.47 0.03 19.97
CA GLY A 7 8.47 0.95 19.40
C GLY A 7 9.70 0.28 18.77
N VAL A 8 9.64 -1.03 18.52
CA VAL A 8 10.65 -1.74 17.73
C VAL A 8 10.00 -2.63 16.67
N PHE A 9 10.64 -2.68 15.50
CA PHE A 9 10.25 -3.49 14.36
C PHE A 9 11.16 -4.72 14.28
N TYR A 10 10.56 -5.90 14.15
CA TYR A 10 11.29 -7.13 13.84
C TYR A 10 11.70 -7.12 12.36
N LEU A 11 13.01 -7.01 12.07
CA LEU A 11 13.53 -7.02 10.69
C LEU A 11 14.46 -8.22 10.44
N GLY A 12 14.10 -9.38 10.99
CA GLY A 12 14.82 -10.63 10.78
C GLY A 12 15.87 -10.93 11.85
N ARG A 13 17.07 -11.34 11.42
CA ARG A 13 18.20 -11.72 12.28
C ARG A 13 19.50 -11.27 11.66
N GLU A 14 20.47 -10.89 12.49
CA GLU A 14 21.81 -10.59 11.99
C GLU A 14 22.45 -11.83 11.36
N VAL A 15 23.27 -11.59 10.34
CA VAL A 15 24.03 -12.64 9.64
C VAL A 15 25.50 -12.33 9.79
N ASP A 16 26.27 -13.28 10.30
CA ASP A 16 27.72 -13.19 10.34
C ASP A 16 28.28 -13.17 8.92
N ALA A 17 28.97 -12.10 8.55
CA ALA A 17 29.44 -11.89 7.17
C ALA A 17 30.51 -12.90 6.72
N SER A 18 31.21 -13.53 7.66
CA SER A 18 32.30 -14.47 7.36
C SER A 18 31.81 -15.91 7.18
N THR A 19 30.78 -16.30 7.92
CA THR A 19 30.27 -17.68 7.99
C THR A 19 28.88 -17.83 7.34
N GLY A 20 28.16 -16.74 7.13
CA GLY A 20 26.75 -16.75 6.73
C GLY A 20 25.82 -17.27 7.83
N ALA A 21 26.31 -17.49 9.05
CA ALA A 21 25.52 -17.99 10.16
C ALA A 21 24.56 -16.91 10.66
N ARG A 22 23.29 -17.28 10.85
CA ARG A 22 22.27 -16.40 11.42
C ARG A 22 22.43 -16.34 12.94
N ALA A 23 22.30 -15.15 13.52
CA ALA A 23 22.22 -14.96 14.95
C ALA A 23 21.02 -15.73 15.54
N ALA A 24 21.11 -16.11 16.81
CA ALA A 24 20.01 -16.78 17.52
C ALA A 24 18.88 -15.81 17.88
N HIS A 25 19.19 -14.53 18.04
CA HIS A 25 18.27 -13.49 18.48
C HIS A 25 17.71 -12.68 17.31
N PRO A 26 16.46 -12.18 17.43
CA PRO A 26 15.87 -11.28 16.44
C PRO A 26 16.66 -9.97 16.36
N PHE A 27 16.76 -9.43 15.15
CA PHE A 27 17.22 -8.06 14.94
C PHE A 27 16.01 -7.12 15.09
N LEU A 28 16.05 -6.28 16.12
CA LEU A 28 14.99 -5.34 16.46
C LEU A 28 15.42 -3.92 16.11
N TYR A 29 14.74 -3.32 15.14
CA TYR A 29 15.00 -1.96 14.67
C TYR A 29 14.12 -0.96 15.42
N ARG A 30 14.66 0.18 15.86
CA ARG A 30 13.84 1.16 16.61
C ARG A 30 12.96 1.95 15.65
N SER A 31 11.65 1.84 15.78
CA SER A 31 10.71 2.48 14.82
C SER A 31 10.82 4.01 14.83
N LYS A 32 11.23 4.61 15.95
CA LYS A 32 11.49 6.07 16.04
C LYS A 32 12.58 6.56 15.07
N ASP A 33 13.48 5.69 14.64
CA ASP A 33 14.54 6.05 13.69
C ASP A 33 13.94 6.26 12.28
N LEU A 34 12.74 5.71 12.00
CA LEU A 34 11.94 5.94 10.79
C LEU A 34 11.12 7.24 10.82
N LEU A 35 11.17 8.03 11.91
CA LEU A 35 10.58 9.37 11.94
C LEU A 35 11.37 10.39 11.09
N THR A 36 12.51 9.96 10.56
CA THR A 36 13.33 10.72 9.61
C THR A 36 13.37 9.99 8.26
N HIS A 37 13.84 10.68 7.23
CA HIS A 37 13.87 10.12 5.87
C HIS A 37 14.83 8.92 5.79
N GLY A 38 14.32 7.79 5.31
CA GLY A 38 15.10 6.59 5.01
C GLY A 38 15.28 6.38 3.50
N ILE A 39 16.36 5.70 3.11
CA ILE A 39 16.57 5.25 1.73
C ILE A 39 16.96 3.78 1.72
N CYS A 40 16.28 2.98 0.88
CA CYS A 40 16.62 1.59 0.63
C CYS A 40 17.26 1.48 -0.76
N VAL A 41 18.55 1.12 -0.81
CA VAL A 41 19.32 0.98 -2.06
C VAL A 41 19.81 -0.44 -2.25
N GLY A 42 19.89 -0.89 -3.51
CA GLY A 42 20.30 -2.26 -3.85
C GLY A 42 19.90 -2.65 -5.26
N MET A 43 20.54 -3.68 -5.81
CA MET A 43 20.23 -4.22 -7.15
C MET A 43 18.94 -5.06 -7.14
N THR A 44 18.37 -5.37 -8.31
CA THR A 44 17.25 -6.33 -8.40
C THR A 44 17.64 -7.67 -7.74
N GLY A 45 16.72 -8.26 -6.99
CA GLY A 45 16.99 -9.49 -6.22
C GLY A 45 17.76 -9.29 -4.92
N SER A 46 18.17 -8.06 -4.55
CA SER A 46 18.88 -7.79 -3.29
C SER A 46 17.98 -7.75 -2.05
N GLY A 47 16.69 -8.05 -2.17
CA GLY A 47 15.74 -8.05 -1.06
C GLY A 47 15.12 -6.69 -0.71
N LYS A 48 15.29 -5.62 -1.51
CA LYS A 48 14.67 -4.30 -1.23
C LYS A 48 13.16 -4.38 -1.01
N THR A 49 12.45 -5.04 -1.93
CA THR A 49 11.00 -5.23 -1.86
C THR A 49 10.61 -6.00 -0.60
N GLY A 50 11.35 -7.06 -0.27
CA GLY A 50 11.13 -7.83 0.96
C GLY A 50 11.30 -6.97 2.21
N LEU A 51 12.38 -6.19 2.30
CA LEU A 51 12.59 -5.26 3.42
C LEU A 51 11.46 -4.21 3.54
N CYS A 52 10.98 -3.66 2.42
CA CYS A 52 9.85 -2.73 2.45
C CYS A 52 8.56 -3.40 2.93
N ILE A 53 8.30 -4.64 2.51
CA ILE A 53 7.17 -5.44 2.99
C ILE A 53 7.31 -5.66 4.48
N ASP A 54 8.46 -6.15 4.96
CA ASP A 54 8.72 -6.38 6.39
C ASP A 54 8.43 -5.10 7.20
N VAL A 55 8.98 -3.95 6.78
CA VAL A 55 8.74 -2.66 7.47
C VAL A 55 7.25 -2.28 7.50
N LEU A 56 6.50 -2.53 6.40
CA LEU A 56 5.07 -2.23 6.34
C LEU A 56 4.24 -3.21 7.18
N GLU A 57 4.63 -4.47 7.26
CA GLU A 57 4.00 -5.47 8.15
C GLU A 57 4.19 -5.07 9.61
N GLU A 58 5.41 -4.70 10.03
CA GLU A 58 5.69 -4.22 11.39
C GLU A 58 4.92 -2.94 11.72
N ALA A 59 4.87 -1.98 10.79
CA ALA A 59 4.09 -0.76 10.97
C ALA A 59 2.59 -1.07 11.13
N ALA A 60 2.04 -1.99 10.34
CA ALA A 60 0.64 -2.40 10.43
C ALA A 60 0.34 -3.14 11.74
N ILE A 61 1.25 -3.99 12.23
CA ILE A 61 1.16 -4.63 13.54
C ILE A 61 1.09 -3.58 14.67
N ASP A 62 1.92 -2.54 14.61
CA ASP A 62 1.94 -1.45 15.59
C ASP A 62 0.78 -0.44 15.41
N GLY A 63 -0.10 -0.63 14.42
CA GLY A 63 -1.21 0.27 14.13
C GLY A 63 -0.77 1.63 13.55
N ILE A 64 0.40 1.67 12.92
CA ILE A 64 0.94 2.86 12.26
C ILE A 64 0.42 2.91 10.83
N PRO A 65 -0.36 3.95 10.43
CA PRO A 65 -0.89 4.06 9.08
C PRO A 65 0.22 4.38 8.07
N ALA A 66 0.15 3.76 6.89
CA ALA A 66 1.09 3.97 5.80
C ALA A 66 0.36 4.27 4.48
N ILE A 67 0.90 5.21 3.71
CA ILE A 67 0.53 5.46 2.31
C ILE A 67 1.73 5.05 1.45
N VAL A 68 1.48 4.16 0.49
CA VAL A 68 2.53 3.59 -0.35
C VAL A 68 2.26 3.96 -1.80
N ILE A 69 3.22 4.64 -2.42
CA ILE A 69 3.20 4.94 -3.86
C ILE A 69 4.07 3.89 -4.54
N ASP A 70 3.43 2.94 -5.21
CA ASP A 70 4.11 1.79 -5.81
C ASP A 70 3.87 1.71 -7.32
N PRO A 71 4.77 2.28 -8.13
CA PRO A 71 4.65 2.20 -9.59
C PRO A 71 4.92 0.80 -10.15
N LYS A 72 5.48 -0.12 -9.37
CA LYS A 72 5.76 -1.51 -9.80
C LYS A 72 4.63 -2.48 -9.45
N GLY A 73 3.87 -2.18 -8.40
CA GLY A 73 2.79 -3.03 -7.89
C GLY A 73 3.28 -4.16 -6.97
N ASP A 74 4.57 -4.23 -6.66
CA ASP A 74 5.14 -5.29 -5.82
C ASP A 74 4.61 -5.27 -4.36
N MET A 75 4.21 -4.10 -3.85
CA MET A 75 3.67 -3.93 -2.49
C MET A 75 2.27 -4.51 -2.34
N THR A 76 1.58 -4.78 -3.45
CA THR A 76 0.27 -5.47 -3.41
C THR A 76 0.35 -6.88 -2.84
N ASN A 77 1.56 -7.48 -2.80
CA ASN A 77 1.81 -8.76 -2.14
C ASN A 77 1.39 -8.77 -0.65
N LEU A 78 1.34 -7.61 0.02
CA LEU A 78 0.80 -7.49 1.38
C LEU A 78 -0.66 -7.97 1.48
N LEU A 79 -1.43 -7.89 0.40
CA LEU A 79 -2.81 -8.37 0.33
C LEU A 79 -2.92 -9.89 0.30
N LEU A 80 -1.83 -10.61 -0.01
CA LEU A 80 -1.75 -12.08 -0.01
C LEU A 80 -1.43 -12.64 1.39
N SER A 81 -1.45 -11.82 2.44
CA SER A 81 -1.26 -12.26 3.82
C SER A 81 -2.57 -12.84 4.40
N PHE A 82 -2.77 -14.16 4.27
CA PHE A 82 -3.98 -14.84 4.72
C PHE A 82 -3.83 -15.38 6.15
N PRO A 83 -4.67 -15.00 7.13
CA PRO A 83 -4.58 -15.52 8.50
C PRO A 83 -4.76 -17.04 8.60
N GLY A 84 -5.50 -17.65 7.67
CA GLY A 84 -5.69 -19.10 7.62
C GLY A 84 -4.46 -19.86 7.14
N LEU A 85 -3.63 -19.24 6.31
CA LEU A 85 -2.50 -19.86 5.59
C LEU A 85 -2.84 -21.26 5.06
N SER A 86 -3.99 -21.40 4.40
CA SER A 86 -4.48 -22.67 3.86
C SER A 86 -4.32 -22.75 2.35
N GLY A 87 -4.33 -23.97 1.79
CA GLY A 87 -4.37 -24.13 0.34
C GLY A 87 -5.61 -23.51 -0.28
N ALA A 88 -6.75 -23.51 0.42
CA ALA A 88 -7.97 -22.84 -0.05
C ALA A 88 -7.80 -21.32 -0.21
N ASP A 89 -7.08 -20.67 0.71
CA ASP A 89 -6.77 -19.24 0.61
C ASP A 89 -5.86 -18.93 -0.59
N LEU A 90 -4.91 -19.83 -0.89
CA LEU A 90 -3.92 -19.67 -1.95
C LEU A 90 -4.40 -20.14 -3.33
N ALA A 91 -5.38 -21.04 -3.39
CA ALA A 91 -5.85 -21.65 -4.64
C ALA A 91 -6.24 -20.65 -5.75
N PRO A 92 -6.86 -19.49 -5.45
CA PRO A 92 -7.15 -18.48 -6.48
C PRO A 92 -5.92 -17.76 -7.04
N TRP A 93 -4.79 -17.82 -6.33
CA TRP A 93 -3.61 -17.00 -6.59
C TRP A 93 -2.41 -17.80 -7.12
N VAL A 94 -2.45 -19.12 -7.01
CA VAL A 94 -1.42 -19.98 -7.58
C VAL A 94 -1.54 -20.09 -9.10
N ASN A 95 -0.40 -20.25 -9.77
CA ASN A 95 -0.34 -20.39 -11.22
C ASN A 95 -0.74 -21.82 -11.65
N PRO A 96 -1.83 -22.01 -12.42
CA PRO A 96 -2.25 -23.34 -12.90
C PRO A 96 -1.20 -24.02 -13.80
N ASP A 97 -0.46 -23.25 -14.58
CA ASP A 97 0.55 -23.80 -15.49
C ASP A 97 1.74 -24.38 -14.70
N GLU A 98 2.13 -23.75 -13.59
CA GLU A 98 3.17 -24.27 -12.69
C GLU A 98 2.72 -25.54 -11.98
N ALA A 99 1.45 -25.58 -11.54
CA ALA A 99 0.87 -26.79 -10.98
C ALA A 99 0.92 -27.95 -11.99
N GLN A 100 0.52 -27.69 -13.25
CA GLN A 100 0.56 -28.68 -14.33
C GLN A 100 1.98 -29.15 -14.64
N GLN A 101 2.95 -28.25 -14.74
CA GLN A 101 4.36 -28.59 -15.00
C GLN A 101 4.94 -29.50 -13.91
N GLN A 102 4.45 -29.37 -12.67
CA GLN A 102 4.84 -30.22 -11.54
C GLN A 102 3.96 -31.48 -11.39
N GLY A 103 3.02 -31.72 -12.31
CA GLY A 103 2.11 -32.86 -12.28
C GLY A 103 1.11 -32.83 -11.13
N MET A 104 0.78 -31.64 -10.61
CA MET A 104 -0.12 -31.43 -9.47
C MET A 104 -1.41 -30.75 -9.94
N SER A 105 -2.52 -31.02 -9.25
CA SER A 105 -3.71 -30.17 -9.37
C SER A 105 -3.47 -28.81 -8.71
N VAL A 106 -4.28 -27.80 -9.09
CA VAL A 106 -4.24 -26.46 -8.49
C VAL A 106 -4.39 -26.52 -6.96
N GLY A 107 -5.30 -27.36 -6.47
CA GLY A 107 -5.52 -27.54 -5.02
C GLY A 107 -4.33 -28.17 -4.31
N GLU A 108 -3.73 -29.22 -4.87
CA GLU A 108 -2.53 -29.84 -4.29
C GLU A 108 -1.33 -28.88 -4.29
N PHE A 109 -1.18 -28.10 -5.36
CA PHE A 109 -0.12 -27.10 -5.46
C PHE A 109 -0.32 -25.97 -4.44
N ALA A 110 -1.55 -25.50 -4.25
CA ALA A 110 -1.88 -24.49 -3.26
C ALA A 110 -1.63 -24.98 -1.83
N GLU A 111 -2.00 -26.22 -1.49
CA GLU A 111 -1.67 -26.82 -0.18
C GLU A 111 -0.16 -26.95 0.04
N ARG A 112 0.58 -27.33 -1.00
CA ARG A 112 2.04 -27.36 -0.93
C ARG A 112 2.61 -25.96 -0.68
N GLN A 113 2.08 -24.94 -1.34
CA GLN A 113 2.51 -23.55 -1.15
C GLN A 113 2.19 -23.04 0.26
N ALA A 114 1.00 -23.37 0.78
CA ALA A 114 0.60 -23.08 2.15
C ALA A 114 1.57 -23.70 3.16
N LYS A 115 1.99 -24.95 2.92
CA LYS A 115 2.99 -25.61 3.78
C LYS A 115 4.33 -24.89 3.75
N ILE A 116 4.82 -24.50 2.58
CA ILE A 116 6.09 -23.75 2.44
C ILE A 116 6.05 -22.46 3.25
N TRP A 117 4.94 -21.72 3.17
CA TRP A 117 4.77 -20.47 3.92
C TRP A 117 4.72 -20.70 5.43
N ASN A 118 3.92 -21.67 5.90
CA ASN A 118 3.85 -22.04 7.31
C ASN A 118 5.22 -22.45 7.88
N ASP A 119 5.93 -23.34 7.18
CA ASP A 119 7.26 -23.80 7.60
C ASP A 119 8.27 -22.64 7.61
N GLY A 120 8.22 -21.77 6.59
CA GLY A 120 9.08 -20.59 6.47
C GLY A 120 8.89 -19.62 7.63
N LEU A 121 7.64 -19.28 7.97
CA LEU A 121 7.31 -18.43 9.11
C LEU A 121 7.81 -19.06 10.42
N ALA A 122 7.57 -20.36 10.61
CA ALA A 122 8.00 -21.08 11.80
C ALA A 122 9.53 -21.07 11.98
N GLN A 123 10.31 -21.16 10.89
CA GLN A 123 11.79 -21.05 10.95
C GLN A 123 12.26 -19.68 11.47
N TRP A 124 11.50 -18.63 11.20
CA TRP A 124 11.76 -17.29 11.73
C TRP A 124 11.17 -17.07 13.12
N GLY A 125 10.46 -18.06 13.67
CA GLY A 125 9.78 -17.97 14.95
C GLY A 125 8.46 -17.19 14.89
N GLN A 126 7.97 -16.93 13.68
CA GLN A 126 6.70 -16.27 13.43
C GLN A 126 5.56 -17.29 13.31
N SER A 127 4.34 -16.78 13.40
CA SER A 127 3.12 -17.60 13.42
C SER A 127 1.98 -16.87 12.71
N ARG A 128 0.94 -17.61 12.31
CA ARG A 128 -0.24 -17.06 11.62
C ARG A 128 -1.01 -16.05 12.48
N GLU A 129 -0.88 -16.16 13.80
CA GLU A 129 -1.46 -15.24 14.77
C GLU A 129 -0.93 -13.81 14.55
N ARG A 130 0.30 -13.68 14.05
CA ARG A 130 0.90 -12.39 13.69
C ARG A 130 0.26 -11.76 12.46
N ILE A 131 -0.08 -12.57 11.46
CA ILE A 131 -0.86 -12.14 10.28
C ILE A 131 -2.25 -11.68 10.72
N ALA A 132 -2.88 -12.44 11.62
CA ALA A 132 -4.19 -12.07 12.17
C ALA A 132 -4.15 -10.74 12.92
N MET A 133 -3.13 -10.52 13.76
CA MET A 133 -2.91 -9.26 14.47
C MET A 133 -2.72 -8.08 13.51
N MET A 134 -1.88 -8.24 12.49
CA MET A 134 -1.66 -7.21 11.46
C MET A 134 -2.97 -6.84 10.75
N ARG A 135 -3.77 -7.83 10.35
CA ARG A 135 -5.07 -7.63 9.68
C ARG A 135 -6.14 -7.02 10.57
N GLN A 136 -6.04 -7.18 11.88
CA GLN A 136 -6.95 -6.57 12.86
C GLN A 136 -6.59 -5.11 13.13
N ASN A 137 -5.30 -4.76 13.11
CA ASN A 137 -4.83 -3.42 13.47
C ASN A 137 -4.85 -2.44 12.29
N CYS A 138 -4.85 -2.93 11.04
CA CYS A 138 -4.83 -2.07 9.86
C CYS A 138 -5.71 -2.58 8.72
N ASP A 139 -6.45 -1.65 8.10
CA ASP A 139 -7.19 -1.88 6.86
C ASP A 139 -6.26 -1.75 5.64
N PHE A 140 -6.22 -2.79 4.80
CA PHE A 140 -5.46 -2.74 3.56
C PHE A 140 -6.36 -2.33 2.40
N ARG A 141 -6.04 -1.21 1.74
CA ARG A 141 -6.81 -0.65 0.62
C ARG A 141 -5.89 -0.43 -0.58
N LEU A 142 -6.19 -1.12 -1.67
CA LEU A 142 -5.52 -0.88 -2.95
C LEU A 142 -6.26 0.19 -3.72
N TYR A 143 -5.52 1.18 -4.19
CA TYR A 143 -6.03 2.24 -5.04
C TYR A 143 -5.31 2.22 -6.39
N THR A 144 -6.08 2.18 -7.47
CA THR A 144 -5.58 1.99 -8.84
C THR A 144 -6.04 3.13 -9.73
N PRO A 145 -5.16 4.11 -10.03
CA PRO A 145 -5.47 5.14 -11.02
C PRO A 145 -5.61 4.52 -12.42
N GLY A 146 -6.75 4.75 -13.07
CA GLY A 146 -7.00 4.30 -14.45
C GLY A 146 -7.20 2.80 -14.65
N ASP A 147 -7.36 2.04 -13.56
CA ASP A 147 -7.60 0.59 -13.58
C ASP A 147 -8.65 0.21 -12.51
N GLU A 148 -9.46 -0.80 -12.79
CA GLU A 148 -10.57 -1.25 -11.93
C GLU A 148 -10.19 -2.45 -11.03
N GLY A 149 -8.93 -2.90 -11.06
CA GLY A 149 -8.44 -4.02 -10.24
C GLY A 149 -8.34 -3.70 -8.74
N GLY A 150 -8.39 -2.42 -8.37
CA GLY A 150 -8.50 -1.93 -6.99
C GLY A 150 -9.61 -0.90 -6.85
N ARG A 151 -9.48 -0.02 -5.86
CA ARG A 151 -10.36 1.15 -5.74
C ARG A 151 -9.92 2.18 -6.79
N PRO A 152 -10.76 2.53 -7.77
CA PRO A 152 -10.37 3.49 -8.78
C PRO A 152 -10.02 4.82 -8.09
N ILE A 153 -8.88 5.40 -8.48
CA ILE A 153 -8.63 6.82 -8.21
C ILE A 153 -9.02 7.57 -9.46
N SER A 154 -10.15 8.27 -9.39
CA SER A 154 -10.44 9.32 -10.34
C SER A 154 -9.78 10.61 -9.87
N ILE A 155 -8.95 11.20 -10.73
CA ILE A 155 -8.43 12.55 -10.52
C ILE A 155 -9.58 13.58 -10.62
N LEU A 156 -10.70 13.22 -11.27
CA LEU A 156 -11.77 14.13 -11.71
C LEU A 156 -13.15 13.89 -11.07
N GLU A 157 -13.32 12.88 -10.20
CA GLU A 157 -14.58 12.71 -9.43
C GLU A 157 -14.86 13.88 -8.46
N GLN A 158 -13.94 14.84 -8.38
CA GLN A 158 -14.07 16.03 -7.56
C GLN A 158 -15.08 17.07 -8.09
N PHE A 159 -15.62 16.91 -9.30
CA PHE A 159 -16.60 17.88 -9.81
C PHE A 159 -17.98 17.81 -9.13
N SER A 160 -18.24 16.77 -8.32
CA SER A 160 -19.47 16.71 -7.53
C SER A 160 -19.51 17.82 -6.47
N TYR A 161 -20.73 18.20 -6.08
CA TYR A 161 -20.93 19.15 -4.99
C TYR A 161 -20.15 18.73 -3.72
N PRO A 162 -19.30 19.60 -3.15
CA PRO A 162 -18.35 19.24 -2.08
C PRO A 162 -18.99 19.10 -0.68
N GLY A 163 -20.32 19.07 -0.61
CA GLY A 163 -21.09 19.03 0.63
C GLY A 163 -21.27 20.41 1.27
N ASP A 164 -22.25 20.53 2.16
CA ASP A 164 -22.63 21.80 2.78
C ASP A 164 -21.49 22.41 3.63
N ALA A 165 -20.64 21.57 4.23
CA ALA A 165 -19.53 22.02 5.08
C ALA A 165 -18.49 22.85 4.30
N VAL A 166 -18.21 22.50 3.05
CA VAL A 166 -17.30 23.26 2.18
C VAL A 166 -18.04 24.37 1.45
N ALA A 167 -19.27 24.11 1.00
CA ALA A 167 -20.04 25.08 0.20
C ALA A 167 -20.49 26.32 0.98
N THR A 168 -20.60 26.24 2.30
CA THR A 168 -20.95 27.39 3.15
C THR A 168 -19.75 28.30 3.47
N ASP A 169 -18.52 27.83 3.25
CA ASP A 169 -17.31 28.63 3.33
C ASP A 169 -16.91 29.08 1.91
N SER A 170 -17.17 30.34 1.60
CA SER A 170 -16.89 30.91 0.27
C SER A 170 -15.41 30.84 -0.11
N ARG A 171 -14.49 30.88 0.87
CA ARG A 171 -13.06 30.77 0.62
C ARG A 171 -12.69 29.32 0.32
N ALA A 172 -13.15 28.38 1.14
CA ALA A 172 -12.88 26.95 0.92
C ALA A 172 -13.46 26.48 -0.43
N LEU A 173 -14.66 26.95 -0.78
CA LEU A 173 -15.29 26.65 -2.06
C LEU A 173 -14.49 27.20 -3.25
N ALA A 174 -13.99 28.45 -3.16
CA ALA A 174 -13.17 29.06 -4.20
C ALA A 174 -11.79 28.41 -4.34
N GLU A 175 -11.13 28.07 -3.23
CA GLU A 175 -9.86 27.35 -3.22
C GLU A 175 -10.01 25.95 -3.86
N LEU A 176 -11.10 25.25 -3.55
CA LEU A 176 -11.40 23.94 -4.12
C LEU A 176 -11.72 24.02 -5.63
N ALA A 177 -12.57 24.97 -6.06
CA ALA A 177 -12.87 25.19 -7.47
C ALA A 177 -11.61 25.54 -8.28
N GLY A 178 -10.78 26.45 -7.74
CA GLY A 178 -9.53 26.85 -8.36
C GLY A 178 -8.52 25.70 -8.45
N GLY A 179 -8.39 24.90 -7.39
CA GLY A 179 -7.52 23.72 -7.38
C GLY A 179 -7.92 22.69 -8.45
N MET A 180 -9.22 22.43 -8.63
CA MET A 180 -9.72 21.55 -9.68
C MET A 180 -9.49 22.10 -11.09
N ALA A 181 -9.73 23.39 -11.31
CA ALA A 181 -9.46 24.03 -12.60
C ALA A 181 -7.97 23.91 -12.96
N SER A 182 -7.07 24.18 -12.01
CA SER A 182 -5.63 23.99 -12.20
C SER A 182 -5.26 22.53 -12.47
N ALA A 183 -5.83 21.57 -11.74
CA ALA A 183 -5.56 20.15 -11.95
C ALA A 183 -6.00 19.69 -13.35
N LEU A 184 -7.20 20.08 -13.80
CA LEU A 184 -7.71 19.73 -15.12
C LEU A 184 -6.86 20.33 -16.24
N LEU A 185 -6.48 21.60 -16.12
CA LEU A 185 -5.60 22.27 -17.09
C LEU A 185 -4.20 21.65 -17.10
N GLY A 186 -3.67 21.27 -15.93
CA GLY A 186 -2.42 20.54 -15.81
C GLY A 186 -2.44 19.18 -16.50
N LEU A 187 -3.55 18.41 -16.40
CA LEU A 187 -3.73 17.16 -17.14
C LEU A 187 -3.76 17.36 -18.67
N LEU A 188 -4.21 18.53 -19.14
CA LEU A 188 -4.18 18.93 -20.54
C LEU A 188 -2.82 19.49 -20.98
N GLY A 189 -1.83 19.56 -20.09
CA GLY A 189 -0.52 20.15 -20.35
C GLY A 189 -0.53 21.69 -20.42
N LEU A 190 -1.59 22.33 -19.91
CA LEU A 190 -1.75 23.78 -19.88
C LEU A 190 -1.32 24.33 -18.50
N ASN A 191 -0.24 25.11 -18.48
CA ASN A 191 0.12 25.91 -17.32
C ASN A 191 -0.69 27.20 -17.31
N ALA A 192 -1.81 27.19 -16.58
CA ALA A 192 -2.72 28.31 -16.51
C ALA A 192 -2.43 29.19 -15.28
N ASP A 193 -2.33 30.50 -15.53
CA ASP A 193 -2.22 31.52 -14.49
C ASP A 193 -3.62 31.82 -13.92
N PRO A 194 -3.82 31.76 -12.59
CA PRO A 194 -5.13 31.97 -11.97
C PRO A 194 -5.80 33.31 -12.26
N VAL A 195 -5.02 34.33 -12.65
CA VAL A 195 -5.47 35.71 -12.85
C VAL A 195 -5.62 36.03 -14.33
N GLN A 196 -4.78 35.48 -15.20
CA GLN A 196 -4.71 35.85 -16.61
C GLN A 196 -5.29 34.80 -17.56
N SER A 197 -5.29 33.52 -17.18
CA SER A 197 -5.73 32.45 -18.08
C SER A 197 -7.24 32.39 -18.16
N ARG A 198 -7.77 32.64 -19.36
CA ARG A 198 -9.22 32.62 -19.63
C ARG A 198 -9.82 31.25 -19.35
N GLU A 199 -9.08 30.18 -19.61
CA GLU A 199 -9.46 28.79 -19.38
C GLU A 199 -9.63 28.51 -17.89
N TYR A 200 -8.71 29.00 -17.06
CA TYR A 200 -8.79 28.88 -15.60
C TYR A 200 -10.01 29.62 -15.05
N ILE A 201 -10.18 30.88 -15.45
CA ILE A 201 -11.29 31.72 -15.01
C ILE A 201 -12.63 31.10 -15.42
N LEU A 202 -12.73 30.59 -16.65
CA LEU A 202 -13.92 29.94 -17.16
C LEU A 202 -14.26 28.68 -16.35
N LEU A 203 -13.30 27.76 -16.19
CA LEU A 203 -13.52 26.50 -15.47
C LEU A 203 -13.88 26.74 -14.01
N THR A 204 -13.17 27.65 -13.32
CA THR A 204 -13.46 28.00 -11.92
C THR A 204 -14.88 28.55 -11.78
N ASN A 205 -15.31 29.43 -12.69
CA ASN A 205 -16.66 30.00 -12.65
C ASN A 205 -17.75 28.96 -12.95
N ILE A 206 -17.49 28.01 -13.86
CA ILE A 206 -18.43 26.91 -14.14
C ILE A 206 -18.61 26.05 -12.87
N LEU A 207 -17.51 25.65 -12.23
CA LEU A 207 -17.57 24.83 -11.01
C LEU A 207 -18.31 25.54 -9.88
N LEU A 208 -17.98 26.81 -9.62
CA LEU A 208 -18.67 27.61 -8.61
C LEU A 208 -20.16 27.76 -8.91
N ALA A 209 -20.52 28.03 -10.16
CA ALA A 209 -21.92 28.19 -10.56
C ALA A 209 -22.72 26.90 -10.38
N VAL A 210 -22.17 25.76 -10.79
CA VAL A 210 -22.81 24.44 -10.68
C VAL A 210 -22.98 24.05 -9.21
N TRP A 211 -21.95 24.20 -8.38
CA TRP A 211 -22.03 23.85 -6.95
C TRP A 211 -22.97 24.76 -6.15
N LEU A 212 -23.03 26.06 -6.46
CA LEU A 212 -24.00 26.96 -5.84
C LEU A 212 -25.45 26.58 -6.20
N GLN A 213 -25.65 25.95 -7.35
CA GLN A 213 -26.95 25.41 -7.77
C GLN A 213 -27.23 24.00 -7.23
N ARG A 214 -26.29 23.39 -6.50
CA ARG A 214 -26.34 22.01 -5.98
C ARG A 214 -26.57 20.97 -7.09
N GLN A 215 -26.02 21.23 -8.27
CA GLN A 215 -26.01 20.31 -9.41
C GLN A 215 -24.69 19.55 -9.50
#